data_AF-A0A970E1W8-F1
#
_entry.id   AF-A0A970E1W8-F1
#
_cell.length_a   1.000
_cell.length_b   1.000
_cell.length_c   1.000
_cell.angle_alpha   90.00
_cell.angle_beta   90.00
_cell.angle_gamma   90.00
#
_symmetry.space_group_name_H-M   'P 1'
#
loop_
_entity.id
_entity.type
_entity.pdbx_description
1 polymer ?
#
loop_
_entity_poly.entity_id
_entity_poly.type
_entity_poly.pdbx_seq_one_letter_code
_entity_poly.pdbx_strand_id
1 'polypeptide(L)' 'LEIIRSFPHGAADLVVLSYKPDNEAARSLYASLGFKETGEVDGDEVWAVLEL' A
#
# COMPACT_ATOMS: atom_id res chain seq x y z
N LEU A 1 -10.88 -2.89 -2.66
CA LEU A 1 -10.81 -2.13 -1.38
C LEU A 1 -12.04 -2.35 -0.49
N GLU A 2 -13.23 -2.62 -1.04
CA GLU A 2 -14.47 -2.81 -0.25
C GLU A 2 -14.35 -3.85 0.87
N ILE A 3 -13.75 -5.02 0.60
CA ILE A 3 -13.53 -6.07 1.60
C ILE A 3 -12.61 -5.59 2.73
N ILE A 4 -11.59 -4.79 2.43
CA ILE A 4 -10.66 -4.29 3.46
C ILE A 4 -11.39 -3.29 4.37
N ARG A 5 -12.22 -2.41 3.78
CA ARG A 5 -13.03 -1.42 4.50
C ARG A 5 -14.16 -2.01 5.34
N SER A 6 -14.49 -3.29 5.15
CA SER A 6 -15.45 -4.00 6.03
C SER A 6 -14.78 -4.60 7.27
N PHE A 7 -13.49 -4.37 7.49
CA PHE A 7 -12.74 -4.83 8.68
C PHE A 7 -12.95 -6.31 9.04
N PRO A 8 -12.78 -7.26 8.09
CA PRO A 8 -13.09 -8.67 8.31
C PRO A 8 -12.24 -9.34 9.41
N HIS A 9 -11.10 -8.74 9.73
CA HIS A 9 -10.16 -9.22 10.75
C HIS A 9 -10.02 -8.22 11.93
N GLY A 10 -10.97 -7.30 12.09
CA GLY A 10 -10.92 -6.23 13.09
C GLY A 10 -10.53 -4.87 12.51
N ALA A 11 -10.64 -3.83 13.35
CA ALA A 11 -10.34 -2.46 12.96
C ALA A 11 -8.84 -2.30 12.62
N ALA A 12 -8.57 -1.58 11.54
CA ALA A 12 -7.23 -1.21 11.11
C ALA A 12 -7.25 0.23 10.61
N ASP A 13 -6.24 1.02 10.99
CA ASP A 13 -6.16 2.42 10.56
C ASP A 13 -5.45 2.55 9.20
N LEU A 14 -4.66 1.54 8.82
CA LEU A 14 -3.75 1.58 7.68
C LEU A 14 -3.69 0.22 6.97
N VAL A 15 -3.50 0.26 5.65
CA VAL A 15 -3.00 -0.86 4.85
C VAL A 15 -1.59 -0.54 4.42
N VAL A 16 -0.67 -1.48 4.63
CA VAL A 16 0.72 -1.37 4.18
C VAL A 16 0.98 -2.44 3.13
N LEU A 17 1.70 -2.06 2.07
CA LEU A 17 2.24 -2.99 1.09
C LEU A 17 3.65 -2.54 0.68
N SER A 18 4.40 -3.45 0.08
CA SER A 18 5.71 -3.18 -0.50
C SER A 18 5.75 -3.62 -1.96
N TYR A 19 6.62 -2.98 -2.74
CA TYR A 19 6.93 -3.38 -4.12
C TYR A 19 8.33 -2.89 -4.52
N LYS A 20 8.95 -3.56 -5.50
CA LYS A 20 10.22 -3.08 -6.06
C LYS A 20 10.06 -1.71 -6.73
N PRO A 21 10.97 -0.74 -6.51
CA PRO A 21 10.90 0.59 -7.10
C PRO A 21 10.81 0.61 -8.64
N ASP A 22 11.38 -0.40 -9.30
CA ASP A 22 11.38 -0.54 -10.76
C ASP A 22 10.07 -1.12 -11.31
N ASN A 23 9.17 -1.61 -10.45
CA ASN A 23 7.84 -2.06 -10.82
C ASN A 23 6.88 -0.87 -10.98
N GLU A 24 7.09 -0.10 -12.05
CA GLU A 24 6.30 1.09 -12.40
C GLU A 24 4.79 0.80 -12.57
N ALA A 25 4.45 -0.43 -12.98
CA ALA A 25 3.05 -0.87 -13.08
C ALA A 25 2.40 -0.97 -11.69
N ALA A 26 3.09 -1.58 -10.71
CA ALA A 26 2.63 -1.64 -9.33
C ALA A 26 2.55 -0.25 -8.71
N ARG A 27 3.58 0.58 -8.87
CA ARG A 27 3.59 1.98 -8.38
C ARG A 27 2.37 2.76 -8.89
N SER A 28 2.13 2.71 -10.19
CA SER A 28 1.01 3.42 -10.82
C SER A 28 -0.34 2.91 -10.34
N LEU A 29 -0.49 1.58 -10.23
CA LEU A 29 -1.72 0.95 -9.74
C LEU A 29 -2.00 1.35 -8.29
N TYR A 30 -1.02 1.23 -7.40
CA TYR A 30 -1.22 1.53 -5.97
C TYR A 30 -1.45 3.03 -5.74
N ALA A 31 -0.73 3.90 -6.44
CA ALA A 31 -1.01 5.34 -6.43
C ALA A 31 -2.44 5.66 -6.88
N SER A 32 -2.95 4.98 -7.92
CA SER A 32 -4.33 5.15 -8.39
C SER A 32 -5.39 4.72 -7.37
N LEU A 33 -5.03 3.82 -6.46
CA LEU A 33 -5.88 3.35 -5.36
C LEU A 33 -5.76 4.22 -4.10
N GLY A 34 -4.88 5.22 -4.10
CA GLY A 34 -4.67 6.16 -2.99
C GLY A 34 -3.51 5.82 -2.05
N PHE A 35 -2.73 4.78 -2.36
CA PHE A 35 -1.52 4.48 -1.59
C PHE A 35 -0.46 5.55 -1.80
N LYS A 36 0.29 5.88 -0.74
CA LYS A 36 1.39 6.85 -0.76
C LYS A 36 2.67 6.17 -0.30
N GLU A 37 3.74 6.31 -1.07
CA GLU A 37 5.08 5.84 -0.66
C GLU A 37 5.49 6.55 0.64
N THR A 38 6.00 5.80 1.61
CA THR A 38 6.45 6.37 2.90
C THR A 38 7.88 6.91 2.82
N GLY A 39 8.62 6.53 1.78
CA GLY A 39 10.06 6.76 1.66
C GLY A 39 10.90 5.72 2.42
N GLU A 40 10.25 4.79 3.14
CA GLU A 40 10.93 3.65 3.76
C GLU A 40 11.14 2.54 2.73
N VAL A 41 12.28 1.87 2.84
CA VAL A 41 12.67 0.74 2.00
C VAL A 41 12.95 -0.45 2.90
N ASP A 42 12.30 -1.57 2.62
CA ASP A 42 12.57 -2.86 3.26
C ASP A 42 13.27 -3.76 2.24
N GLY A 43 14.56 -3.97 2.43
CA GLY A 43 15.40 -4.65 1.45
C GLY A 43 15.51 -3.86 0.13
N ASP A 44 14.92 -4.40 -0.93
CA ASP A 44 14.86 -3.80 -2.26
C ASP A 44 13.44 -3.34 -2.66
N GLU A 45 12.52 -3.23 -1.69
CA GLU A 45 11.15 -2.80 -1.92
C GLU A 45 10.81 -1.51 -1.17
N VAL A 46 10.04 -0.62 -1.81
CA VAL A 46 9.48 0.58 -1.19
C VAL A 46 8.17 0.27 -0.49
N TRP A 47 7.97 0.85 0.68
CA TRP A 47 6.70 0.76 1.40
C TRP A 47 5.72 1.85 0.95
N ALA A 48 4.45 1.47 0.83
CA ALA A 48 3.36 2.40 0.56
C ALA A 48 2.16 2.11 1.48
N VAL A 49 1.50 3.18 1.90
CA VAL A 49 0.40 3.14 2.88
C VAL A 49 -0.88 3.72 2.32
N LEU A 50 -2.00 3.10 2.68
CA LEU A 50 -3.35 3.63 2.47
C LEU A 50 -4.04 3.78 3.83
N GLU A 51 -4.47 5.00 4.14
CA GLU A 51 -5.34 5.29 5.30
C GLU A 51 -6.77 4.81 4.99
N LEU A 52 -7.37 4.05 5.94
CA LEU A 52 -8.67 3.37 5.76
C LEU A 52 -9.88 4.19 6.20
#